data_AF-A6MZM5-F1
#
_entry.id   AF-A6MZM5-F1
#
_cell.length_a   1.000
_cell.length_b   1.000
_cell.length_c   1.000
_cell.angle_alpha   90.00
_cell.angle_beta   90.00
_cell.angle_gamma   90.00
#
_symmetry.space_group_name_H-M   'P 1'
#
loop_
_entity.id
_entity.type
_entity.pdbx_description
1 polymer ?
#
loop_
_entity_poly.entity_id
_entity_poly.type
_entity_poly.pdbx_seq_one_letter_code
_entity_poly.pdbx_strand_id
1 'polypeptide(L)'
;SQLCTRLKIIPHFKKDPLAGCDHVPTVLEDSEVPHGEKLLLALQGSLDIAKQEEVLASVLAALKVSMHKMLVKKHYSEERREQRKRGRNDKKIKK
;
A
#
# COMPACT_ATOMS: atom_id res chain seq x y z
N SER A 1 -6.89 8.80 -2.84
CA SER A 1 -6.64 8.15 -1.54
C SER A 1 -7.71 8.62 -0.58
N GLN A 2 -8.73 7.79 -0.30
CA GLN A 2 -9.77 8.16 0.66
C GLN A 2 -9.19 8.04 2.07
N LEU A 3 -8.97 9.18 2.73
CA LEU A 3 -8.65 9.21 4.15
C LEU A 3 -9.92 8.78 4.90
N CYS A 4 -9.90 7.57 5.46
CA CYS A 4 -11.00 7.05 6.24
C CYS A 4 -11.02 7.77 7.59
N THR A 5 -11.83 8.82 7.71
CA THR A 5 -12.04 9.54 8.97
C THR A 5 -12.86 8.67 9.91
N ARG A 6 -12.22 8.12 10.94
CA ARG A 6 -12.87 7.32 11.99
C ARG A 6 -13.42 8.25 13.07
N LEU A 7 -14.72 8.51 13.04
CA LEU A 7 -15.41 9.27 14.09
C LEU A 7 -15.62 8.37 15.33
N LYS A 8 -15.05 8.76 16.48
CA LYS A 8 -15.36 8.17 17.79
C LYS A 8 -16.18 9.17 18.61
N ILE A 9 -17.45 8.84 18.85
CA ILE A 9 -18.32 9.60 19.74
C ILE A 9 -18.11 9.05 21.15
N ILE A 10 -17.51 9.83 22.05
CA ILE A 10 -17.44 9.48 23.47
C ILE A 10 -18.56 10.23 24.19
N PRO A 11 -19.63 9.53 24.61
CA PRO A 11 -20.66 10.17 25.42
C PRO A 11 -20.08 10.50 26.80
N HIS A 12 -19.87 11.79 27.03
CA HIS A 12 -19.71 12.46 28.33
C HIS A 12 -18.46 12.08 29.16
N PHE A 13 -17.33 12.74 28.87
CA PHE A 13 -16.22 12.83 29.83
C PHE A 13 -16.31 14.17 30.59
N LYS A 14 -17.20 14.27 31.58
CA LYS A 14 -17.31 15.45 32.48
C LYS A 14 -17.04 15.00 33.90
N LYS A 15 -16.07 15.65 34.57
CA LYS A 15 -15.75 15.43 35.99
C LYS A 15 -16.64 16.24 36.94
N ASP A 16 -17.52 17.11 36.42
CA ASP A 16 -18.41 17.96 37.21
C ASP A 16 -19.89 17.82 36.77
N PRO A 17 -20.82 17.55 37.70
CA PRO A 17 -22.20 17.19 37.39
C PRO A 17 -23.18 18.37 37.22
N LEU A 18 -22.72 19.64 37.14
CA LEU A 18 -23.60 20.81 37.31
C LEU A 18 -23.75 21.78 36.12
N ALA A 19 -23.29 21.45 34.92
CA ALA A 19 -23.50 22.33 33.75
C ALA A 19 -24.47 21.69 32.76
N GLY A 20 -25.76 22.03 32.89
CA GLY A 20 -26.71 21.90 31.80
C GLY A 20 -26.26 22.81 30.64
N CYS A 21 -25.96 22.22 29.49
CA CYS A 21 -25.83 22.95 28.24
C CYS A 21 -26.00 21.97 27.07
N ASP A 22 -26.95 22.33 26.21
CA ASP A 22 -27.34 21.77 24.92
C ASP A 22 -26.39 20.72 24.33
N HIS A 23 -26.91 19.50 24.16
CA HIS A 23 -26.22 18.33 23.60
C HIS A 23 -25.94 18.48 22.09
N VAL A 24 -25.05 19.39 21.72
CA VAL A 24 -24.37 19.31 20.43
C VAL A 24 -23.15 18.40 20.61
N PRO A 25 -23.04 17.29 19.86
CA PRO A 25 -21.85 16.44 19.92
C PRO A 25 -20.64 17.26 19.48
N THR A 26 -19.73 17.52 20.42
CA THR A 26 -18.45 18.15 20.14
C THR A 26 -17.54 17.13 19.47
N VAL A 27 -17.04 17.45 18.28
CA VAL A 27 -15.97 16.68 17.65
C VAL A 27 -14.70 16.98 18.43
N LEU A 28 -14.12 15.93 19.01
CA LEU A 28 -12.92 16.02 19.82
C LEU A 28 -11.74 15.56 18.97
N GLU A 29 -10.64 16.32 18.98
CA GLU A 29 -9.41 15.92 18.29
C GLU A 29 -8.70 14.80 19.06
N ASP A 30 -7.92 13.96 18.38
CA ASP A 30 -7.26 12.81 19.01
C ASP A 30 -6.31 13.21 20.15
N SER A 31 -5.76 14.43 20.11
CA SER A 31 -4.89 15.02 21.13
C SER A 31 -5.61 15.42 22.42
N GLU A 32 -6.92 15.62 22.34
CA GLU A 32 -7.76 16.03 23.47
C GLU A 32 -8.30 14.81 24.23
N VAL A 33 -8.18 13.60 23.67
CA VAL A 33 -8.54 12.33 24.33
C VAL A 33 -7.45 11.93 25.32
N PRO A 34 -7.74 11.88 26.63
CA PRO A 34 -6.76 11.41 27.61
C PRO A 34 -6.32 9.98 27.27
N HIS A 35 -5.01 9.76 27.14
CA HIS A 35 -4.41 8.47 26.75
C HIS A 35 -4.77 7.98 25.32
N GLY A 36 -5.32 8.84 24.45
CA GLY A 36 -5.69 8.50 23.08
C GLY A 36 -4.52 7.92 22.26
N GLU A 37 -3.36 8.56 22.35
CA GLU A 37 -2.13 8.12 21.67
C GLU A 37 -1.70 6.70 22.09
N LYS A 38 -1.74 6.38 23.40
CA LYS A 38 -1.36 5.05 23.91
C LYS A 38 -2.32 3.97 23.42
N LEU A 39 -3.62 4.28 23.38
CA LEU A 39 -4.64 3.37 22.84
C LEU A 39 -4.46 3.17 21.32
N LEU A 40 -4.16 4.23 20.58
CA LEU A 40 -3.89 4.15 19.14
C LEU A 40 -2.69 3.26 18.85
N LEU A 41 -1.58 3.45 19.57
CA LEU A 41 -0.40 2.59 19.45
C LEU A 41 -0.71 1.13 19.79
N ALA A 42 -1.51 0.85 20.82
CA ALA A 42 -1.92 -0.51 21.17
C ALA A 42 -2.83 -1.15 20.11
N LEU A 43 -3.74 -0.39 19.51
CA LEU A 43 -4.68 -0.88 18.49
C LEU A 43 -4.04 -1.05 17.10
N GLN A 44 -3.12 -0.16 16.74
CA GLN A 44 -2.36 -0.24 15.49
C GLN A 44 -1.23 -1.27 15.57
N GLY A 45 -0.78 -1.59 16.80
CA GLY A 45 0.37 -2.43 17.05
C GLY A 45 1.69 -1.72 16.75
N SER A 46 2.79 -2.46 16.83
CA SER A 46 4.12 -1.96 16.45
C SER A 46 4.27 -1.97 14.93
N LEU A 47 3.82 -0.92 14.27
CA LEU A 47 4.07 -0.72 12.84
C LEU A 47 5.40 0.01 12.65
N ASP A 48 6.43 -0.72 12.20
CA ASP A 48 7.71 -0.11 11.82
C ASP A 48 7.60 0.39 10.37
N ILE A 49 7.23 1.65 10.22
CA ILE A 49 7.01 2.30 8.91
C ILE A 49 8.27 2.17 8.04
N ALA A 50 9.46 2.27 8.63
CA ALA A 50 10.72 2.16 7.89
C ALA A 50 10.89 0.77 7.26
N LYS A 51 10.61 -0.30 8.01
CA LYS A 51 10.62 -1.67 7.47
C LYS A 51 9.57 -1.85 6.38
N GLN A 52 8.40 -1.24 6.52
CA GLN A 52 7.33 -1.37 5.54
C GLN A 52 7.66 -0.64 4.24
N GLU A 53 8.28 0.54 4.32
CA GLU A 53 8.78 1.27 3.16
C GLU A 53 9.88 0.49 2.41
N GLU A 54 10.79 -0.16 3.13
CA GLU A 54 11.82 -1.01 2.52
C GLU A 54 11.21 -2.18 1.74
N VAL A 55 10.24 -2.88 2.34
CA VAL A 55 9.54 -3.98 1.68
C VAL A 55 8.81 -3.48 0.44
N LEU A 56 8.10 -2.35 0.53
CA LEU A 56 7.39 -1.76 -0.61
C LEU A 56 8.36 -1.34 -1.71
N ALA A 57 9.50 -0.74 -1.38
CA ALA A 57 10.53 -0.37 -2.34
C ALA A 57 11.10 -1.60 -3.08
N SER A 58 11.35 -2.69 -2.35
CA SER A 58 11.81 -3.97 -2.90
C SER A 58 10.78 -4.58 -3.86
N VAL A 59 9.50 -4.64 -3.45
CA VAL A 59 8.41 -5.14 -4.29
C VAL A 59 8.25 -4.29 -5.55
N LEU A 60 8.33 -2.96 -5.43
CA LEU A 60 8.22 -2.04 -6.55
C LEU A 60 9.38 -2.23 -7.54
N ALA A 61 10.61 -2.41 -7.05
CA ALA A 61 11.77 -2.72 -7.90
C ALA A 61 11.59 -4.05 -8.64
N ALA A 62 11.18 -5.12 -7.94
CA ALA A 62 10.94 -6.42 -8.54
C ALA A 62 9.83 -6.37 -9.62
N LEU A 63 8.75 -5.64 -9.33
CA LEU A 63 7.62 -5.44 -10.26
C LEU A 63 8.07 -4.69 -11.52
N LYS A 64 8.85 -3.60 -11.38
CA LYS A 64 9.43 -2.87 -12.51
C LYS A 64 10.26 -3.79 -13.40
N VAL A 65 11.12 -4.64 -12.81
CA VAL A 65 11.95 -5.59 -13.56
C VAL A 65 11.10 -6.64 -14.26
N SER A 66 10.09 -7.19 -13.57
CA SER A 66 9.19 -8.20 -14.14
C SER A 66 8.40 -7.63 -15.33
N MET A 67 7.78 -6.46 -15.15
CA MET A 67 7.05 -5.76 -16.22
C MET A 67 7.96 -5.44 -17.40
N HIS A 68 9.18 -4.93 -17.15
CA HIS A 68 10.13 -4.66 -18.21
C HIS A 68 10.48 -5.93 -19.00
N LYS A 69 10.73 -7.06 -18.32
CA LYS A 69 11.03 -8.35 -18.98
C LYS A 69 9.86 -8.89 -19.80
N MET A 70 8.62 -8.63 -19.38
CA MET A 70 7.40 -9.14 -20.01
C MET A 70 6.94 -8.27 -21.18
N LEU A 71 6.97 -6.95 -21.02
CA LEU A 71 6.37 -5.99 -21.96
C LEU A 71 7.37 -5.41 -22.95
N VAL A 72 8.66 -5.34 -22.59
CA VAL A 72 9.66 -4.78 -23.51
C VAL A 72 10.11 -5.83 -24.50
N LYS A 73 9.96 -5.48 -25.78
CA LYS A 73 10.46 -6.28 -26.89
C LYS A 73 11.96 -6.51 -26.72
N LYS A 74 12.36 -7.78 -26.61
CA LYS A 74 13.77 -8.13 -26.52
C LYS A 74 14.49 -7.70 -27.80
N HIS A 75 15.48 -6.82 -27.66
CA HIS A 75 16.39 -6.53 -28.75
C HIS A 75 17.38 -7.69 -28.90
N TYR A 76 17.05 -8.63 -29.78
CA TYR A 76 18.02 -9.65 -30.18
C TYR A 76 19.03 -9.02 -31.15
N SER A 77 20.31 -9.38 -31.01
CA SER A 77 21.33 -9.14 -32.04
C SER A 77 20.95 -9.86 -33.32
N GLU A 78 21.47 -9.41 -34.46
CA GLU A 78 21.20 -10.03 -35.76
C GLU A 78 21.58 -11.51 -35.76
N GLU A 79 22.73 -11.84 -35.19
CA GLU A 79 23.20 -13.21 -35.01
C GLU A 79 22.21 -14.09 -34.22
N ARG A 80 21.73 -13.63 -33.05
CA ARG A 80 20.72 -14.37 -32.26
C ARG A 80 19.38 -14.47 -32.98
N ARG A 81 19.00 -13.44 -33.74
CA ARG A 81 17.79 -13.46 -34.57
C ARG A 81 17.92 -14.53 -35.65
N GLU A 82 19.04 -14.58 -36.33
CA GLU A 82 19.33 -15.52 -37.42
C GLU A 82 19.39 -16.96 -36.91
N GLN A 83 20.00 -17.20 -35.75
CA GLN A 83 19.99 -18.49 -35.08
C GLN A 83 18.56 -19.00 -34.78
N ARG A 84 17.66 -18.12 -34.30
CA ARG A 84 16.26 -18.49 -34.05
C ARG A 84 15.45 -18.69 -35.33
N LYS A 85 15.80 -18.00 -36.43
CA LYS A 85 15.20 -18.23 -37.75
C LYS A 85 15.61 -19.59 -38.30
N ARG A 86 16.89 -19.97 -38.19
CA ARG A 86 17.39 -21.30 -38.61
C ARG A 86 16.66 -22.45 -37.92
N GLY A 87 16.24 -22.27 -36.67
CA GLY A 87 15.42 -23.26 -35.95
C GLY A 87 13.92 -23.23 -36.27
N ARG A 88 13.44 -22.24 -37.04
CA ARG A 88 12.02 -22.09 -37.41
C ARG A 88 11.79 -22.64 -38.83
N ASN A 89 11.21 -23.84 -38.85
CA ASN A 89 10.49 -24.43 -39.98
C ASN A 89 11.28 -25.11 -41.10
N ASP A 90 12.35 -25.83 -40.76
CA ASP A 90 12.94 -26.85 -41.64
C ASP A 90 12.20 -28.21 -41.58
N LYS A 91 11.09 -28.31 -40.83
CA LYS A 91 10.19 -29.49 -40.80
C LYS A 91 8.91 -29.30 -41.62
N LYS A 92 8.88 -28.35 -42.57
CA LYS A 92 7.86 -28.40 -43.62
C LYS A 92 8.20 -29.58 -44.53
N ILE A 93 7.64 -30.75 -44.21
CA ILE A 93 7.60 -31.89 -45.12
C ILE A 93 7.00 -31.37 -46.43
N LYS A 94 7.84 -31.28 -47.46
CA LYS A 94 7.37 -31.01 -48.83
C LYS A 94 6.72 -32.32 -49.30
N LYS A 95 5.39 -32.31 -49.47
CA LYS A 95 4.68 -33.35 -50.21
C LYS A 95 5.04 -33.24 -51.69
#